data_AF-A0A068UQ89-F1
#
_entry.id   AF-A0A068UQ89-F1
#
_cell.length_a   1.000
_cell.length_b   1.000
_cell.length_c   1.000
_cell.angle_alpha   90.00
_cell.angle_beta   90.00
_cell.angle_gamma   90.00
#
_symmetry.space_group_name_H-M   'P 1'
#
loop_
_entity.id
_entity.type
_entity.pdbx_description
1 polymer ?
#
loop_
_entity_poly.entity_id
_entity_poly.type
_entity_poly.pdbx_seq_one_letter_code
_entity_poly.pdbx_strand_id
1 'polypeptide(L)'
;MAASTTFAAVPLLVILAAAILGNTDAATHVVGDSLGWTIPSGSSVYPNWASQQTFKVGDILVFNFATGAHDVAVVPKASYDGCTSSNPISLQTVGPARINLTSPGQAYFICTFGQHCSLGQKLTVSVSGASTPSTTPAPPTSAPAPAKTPAAATPAPAPKTPAGPAPTPASVPAPSPASVPSSSPAPGPGGAPTPSSAPGPGGTPAPTPTSPSGAPGGGSSSPPPSSAPVTATATATLVVMLLSFVIGITC
;
A
#
# COMPACT_ATOMS: atom_id res chain seq x y z
N MET A 1 -41.45 -37.78 -37.28
CA MET A 1 -40.85 -37.73 -35.93
C MET A 1 -39.61 -36.85 -36.00
N ALA A 2 -39.76 -35.53 -35.84
CA ALA A 2 -38.62 -34.62 -35.76
C ALA A 2 -38.20 -34.59 -34.29
N ALA A 3 -37.21 -35.41 -33.95
CA ALA A 3 -36.69 -35.50 -32.60
C ALA A 3 -36.03 -34.16 -32.24
N SER A 4 -36.53 -33.61 -31.15
CA SER A 4 -36.22 -32.31 -30.56
C SER A 4 -34.71 -32.15 -30.29
N THR A 5 -34.01 -31.54 -31.22
CA THR A 5 -32.60 -31.10 -31.09
C THR A 5 -32.41 -30.06 -29.98
N THR A 6 -33.52 -29.49 -29.49
CA THR A 6 -33.56 -28.47 -28.45
C THR A 6 -33.12 -28.99 -27.08
N PHE A 7 -33.31 -30.29 -26.77
CA PHE A 7 -32.97 -30.84 -25.46
C PHE A 7 -31.47 -31.03 -25.20
N ALA A 8 -30.66 -31.19 -26.27
CA ALA A 8 -29.20 -31.33 -26.14
C ALA A 8 -28.46 -29.98 -26.12
N ALA A 9 -29.05 -28.92 -26.70
CA ALA A 9 -28.43 -27.60 -26.80
C ALA A 9 -28.45 -26.81 -25.48
N VAL A 10 -29.49 -26.98 -24.67
CA VAL A 10 -29.67 -26.28 -23.38
C VAL A 10 -28.62 -26.67 -22.33
N PRO A 11 -28.34 -27.96 -22.04
CA PRO A 11 -27.32 -28.33 -21.06
C PRO A 11 -25.91 -27.93 -21.49
N LEU A 12 -25.61 -27.96 -22.80
CA LEU A 12 -24.32 -27.50 -23.35
C LEU A 12 -24.12 -25.99 -23.14
N LEU A 13 -25.17 -25.18 -23.34
CA LEU A 13 -25.14 -23.74 -23.12
C LEU A 13 -24.97 -23.40 -21.62
N VAL A 14 -25.59 -24.16 -20.72
CA VAL A 14 -25.46 -23.98 -19.26
C VAL A 14 -24.07 -24.35 -18.76
N ILE A 15 -23.48 -25.44 -19.27
CA ILE A 15 -22.09 -25.83 -18.94
C ILE A 15 -21.10 -24.78 -19.46
N LEU A 16 -21.33 -24.26 -20.67
CA LEU A 16 -20.51 -23.18 -21.22
C LEU A 16 -20.67 -21.89 -20.42
N ALA A 17 -21.88 -21.52 -19.99
CA ALA A 17 -22.13 -20.37 -19.12
C ALA A 17 -21.48 -20.51 -17.74
N ALA A 18 -21.52 -21.71 -17.13
CA ALA A 18 -20.87 -22.01 -15.86
C ALA A 18 -19.33 -22.00 -15.97
N ALA A 19 -18.76 -22.40 -17.12
CA ALA A 19 -17.33 -22.31 -17.38
C ALA A 19 -16.83 -20.87 -17.58
N ILE A 20 -17.73 -19.91 -17.86
CA ILE A 20 -17.40 -18.48 -17.99
C ILE A 20 -17.47 -17.75 -16.62
N LEU A 21 -18.02 -18.39 -15.58
CA LEU A 21 -17.94 -17.88 -14.21
C LEU A 21 -16.51 -18.13 -13.69
N GLY A 22 -15.59 -17.24 -14.05
CA GLY A 22 -14.22 -17.27 -13.55
C GLY A 22 -14.22 -17.26 -12.02
N ASN A 23 -13.50 -18.22 -11.43
CA ASN A 23 -13.18 -18.19 -10.01
C ASN A 23 -12.39 -16.90 -9.74
N THR A 24 -12.92 -16.03 -8.89
CA THR A 24 -12.18 -14.85 -8.43
C THR A 24 -11.45 -15.21 -7.14
N ASP A 25 -10.35 -15.93 -7.27
CA ASP A 25 -9.43 -16.21 -6.18
C ASP A 25 -8.69 -14.90 -5.83
N ALA A 26 -8.59 -14.57 -4.54
CA ALA A 26 -7.79 -13.43 -4.09
C ALA A 26 -6.30 -13.69 -4.36
N ALA A 27 -5.65 -12.82 -5.12
CA ALA A 27 -4.23 -12.93 -5.42
C ALA A 27 -3.38 -12.41 -4.25
N THR A 28 -2.15 -12.94 -4.13
CA THR A 28 -1.16 -12.43 -3.18
C THR A 28 0.03 -11.86 -3.95
N HIS A 29 0.35 -10.59 -3.73
CA HIS A 29 1.47 -9.90 -4.36
C HIS A 29 2.57 -9.63 -3.33
N VAL A 30 3.77 -10.15 -3.59
CA VAL A 30 4.95 -9.89 -2.75
C VAL A 30 5.60 -8.60 -3.23
N VAL A 31 5.54 -7.55 -2.42
CA VAL A 31 6.03 -6.22 -2.79
C VAL A 31 7.54 -6.24 -2.97
N GLY A 32 7.99 -5.85 -4.17
CA GLY A 32 9.41 -5.87 -4.52
C GLY A 32 9.99 -7.26 -4.81
N ASP A 33 9.15 -8.30 -4.89
CA ASP A 33 9.56 -9.68 -5.15
C ASP A 33 10.70 -10.15 -4.21
N SER A 34 11.88 -10.49 -4.75
CA SER A 34 13.05 -10.90 -3.98
C SER A 34 13.76 -9.74 -3.27
N LEU A 35 13.55 -8.49 -3.71
CA LEU A 35 14.10 -7.30 -3.05
C LEU A 35 13.38 -7.03 -1.71
N GLY A 36 12.08 -7.32 -1.66
CA GLY A 36 11.23 -7.04 -0.50
C GLY A 36 10.97 -5.54 -0.29
N TRP A 37 10.62 -5.18 0.96
CA TRP A 37 10.32 -3.82 1.38
C TRP A 37 11.53 -3.18 2.09
N THR A 38 12.38 -2.53 1.31
CA THR A 38 13.58 -1.81 1.76
C THR A 38 13.73 -0.44 1.08
N ILE A 39 14.76 0.32 1.43
CA ILE A 39 15.14 1.54 0.71
C ILE A 39 15.73 1.13 -0.64
N PRO A 40 15.10 1.49 -1.77
CA PRO A 40 15.56 1.05 -3.08
C PRO A 40 16.79 1.85 -3.53
N SER A 41 17.57 1.29 -4.47
CA SER A 41 18.68 2.01 -5.12
C SER A 41 18.24 3.15 -6.05
N GLY A 42 16.93 3.29 -6.28
CA GLY A 42 16.33 4.35 -7.07
C GLY A 42 14.81 4.44 -6.86
N SER A 43 14.24 5.63 -7.04
CA SER A 43 12.82 5.91 -6.76
C SER A 43 11.82 5.21 -7.68
N SER A 44 12.28 4.64 -8.81
CA SER A 44 11.42 3.94 -9.78
C SER A 44 11.21 2.46 -9.49
N VAL A 45 11.89 1.88 -8.49
CA VAL A 45 11.85 0.43 -8.21
C VAL A 45 10.43 -0.07 -7.90
N TYR A 46 9.76 0.50 -6.90
CA TYR A 46 8.39 0.09 -6.57
C TYR A 46 7.34 0.51 -7.62
N PRO A 47 7.42 1.70 -8.24
CA PRO A 47 6.56 2.04 -9.37
C PRO A 47 6.66 1.03 -10.53
N ASN A 48 7.87 0.64 -10.91
CA ASN A 48 8.08 -0.35 -11.98
C ASN A 48 7.55 -1.73 -11.57
N TRP A 49 7.79 -2.15 -10.32
CA TRP A 49 7.20 -3.40 -9.80
C TRP A 49 5.67 -3.35 -9.88
N ALA A 50 5.05 -2.27 -9.39
CA ALA A 50 3.59 -2.11 -9.38
C ALA A 50 2.98 -2.10 -10.79
N SER A 51 3.68 -1.55 -11.78
CA SER A 51 3.22 -1.49 -13.17
C SER A 51 3.10 -2.86 -13.85
N GLN A 52 3.73 -3.89 -13.28
CA GLN A 52 3.70 -5.26 -13.78
C GLN A 52 2.62 -6.10 -13.10
N GLN A 53 1.85 -5.51 -12.18
CA GLN A 53 0.84 -6.19 -11.39
C GLN A 53 -0.58 -5.74 -11.78
N THR A 54 -1.56 -6.61 -11.56
CA THR A 54 -2.98 -6.26 -11.60
C THR A 54 -3.56 -6.44 -10.21
N PHE A 55 -3.99 -5.35 -9.58
CA PHE A 55 -4.58 -5.38 -8.25
C PHE A 55 -6.10 -5.33 -8.32
N LYS A 56 -6.75 -6.20 -7.55
CA LYS A 56 -8.20 -6.31 -7.41
C LYS A 56 -8.59 -6.20 -5.94
N VAL A 57 -9.83 -5.79 -5.71
CA VAL A 57 -10.43 -5.88 -4.38
C VAL A 57 -10.43 -7.36 -3.95
N GLY A 58 -9.93 -7.62 -2.74
CA GLY A 58 -9.75 -8.96 -2.18
C GLY A 58 -8.29 -9.40 -2.13
N ASP A 59 -7.43 -8.88 -3.01
CA ASP A 59 -6.01 -9.25 -3.07
C ASP A 59 -5.25 -8.83 -1.80
N ILE A 60 -4.08 -9.45 -1.59
CA ILE A 60 -3.21 -9.21 -0.44
C ILE A 60 -1.85 -8.72 -0.92
N LEU A 61 -1.38 -7.60 -0.37
CA LEU A 61 0.01 -7.16 -0.48
C LEU A 61 0.82 -7.71 0.69
N VAL A 62 1.97 -8.34 0.40
CA VAL A 62 2.91 -8.84 1.40
C VAL A 62 4.19 -8.02 1.34
N PHE A 63 4.48 -7.32 2.43
CA PHE A 63 5.68 -6.50 2.59
C PHE A 63 6.68 -7.25 3.47
N ASN A 64 7.75 -7.75 2.86
CA ASN A 64 8.81 -8.46 3.57
C ASN A 64 9.88 -7.49 4.06
N PHE A 65 10.04 -7.37 5.37
CA PHE A 65 11.08 -6.56 6.02
C PHE A 65 11.42 -7.11 7.40
N ALA A 66 12.59 -6.77 7.93
CA ALA A 66 12.94 -7.08 9.30
C ALA A 66 12.22 -6.15 10.28
N THR A 67 11.52 -6.70 11.27
CA THR A 67 10.86 -5.92 12.33
C THR A 67 11.86 -4.99 13.01
N GLY A 68 11.50 -3.71 13.12
CA GLY A 68 12.37 -2.66 13.66
C GLY A 68 13.34 -2.04 12.66
N ALA A 69 13.38 -2.51 11.40
CA ALA A 69 14.13 -1.85 10.32
C ALA A 69 13.22 -1.00 9.41
N HIS A 70 11.99 -1.47 9.19
CA HIS A 70 11.00 -0.79 8.37
C HIS A 70 9.61 -0.98 8.99
N ASP A 71 8.65 -0.25 8.43
CA ASP A 71 7.23 -0.37 8.67
C ASP A 71 6.46 -0.14 7.37
N VAL A 72 5.14 -0.33 7.41
CA VAL A 72 4.25 -0.03 6.30
C VAL A 72 3.08 0.78 6.83
N ALA A 73 2.99 2.05 6.43
CA ALA A 73 1.84 2.89 6.68
C ALA A 73 1.00 3.03 5.42
N VAL A 74 -0.31 2.80 5.54
CA VAL A 74 -1.30 3.20 4.54
C VAL A 74 -1.66 4.65 4.82
N VAL A 75 -1.54 5.53 3.84
CA VAL A 75 -1.67 6.98 4.06
C VAL A 75 -2.54 7.67 3.01
N PRO A 76 -3.09 8.85 3.30
CA PRO A 76 -3.69 9.70 2.28
C PRO A 76 -2.66 10.16 1.23
N LYS A 77 -3.13 10.52 0.03
CA LYS A 77 -2.27 10.99 -1.06
C LYS A 77 -1.35 12.14 -0.65
N ALA A 78 -1.83 13.11 0.13
CA ALA A 78 -1.02 14.24 0.57
C ALA A 78 0.18 13.80 1.45
N SER A 79 -0.05 12.87 2.38
CA SER A 79 1.01 12.32 3.22
C SER A 79 1.99 11.47 2.40
N TYR A 80 1.50 10.74 1.40
CA TYR A 80 2.35 10.02 0.44
C TYR A 80 3.24 10.98 -0.35
N ASP A 81 2.67 12.01 -0.98
CA ASP A 81 3.39 12.97 -1.81
C ASP A 81 4.46 13.72 -1.00
N GLY A 82 4.12 14.15 0.22
CA GLY A 82 5.03 14.83 1.13
C GLY A 82 5.96 13.93 1.94
N CYS A 83 5.84 12.60 1.81
CA CYS A 83 6.55 11.63 2.67
C CYS A 83 6.42 11.94 4.17
N THR A 84 5.20 12.24 4.62
CA THR A 84 4.93 12.54 6.03
C THR A 84 4.23 11.37 6.69
N SER A 85 4.60 11.11 7.95
CA SER A 85 4.00 10.05 8.79
C SER A 85 2.68 10.48 9.44
N SER A 86 2.14 11.62 9.04
CA SER A 86 0.95 12.22 9.63
C SER A 86 -0.33 11.56 9.12
N ASN A 87 -1.25 11.29 10.05
CA ASN A 87 -2.58 10.74 9.79
C ASN A 87 -2.55 9.40 9.00
N PRO A 88 -1.82 8.38 9.46
CA PRO A 88 -1.89 7.07 8.82
C PRO A 88 -3.29 6.50 8.95
N ILE A 89 -3.81 5.94 7.85
CA ILE A 89 -5.04 5.14 7.82
C ILE A 89 -4.80 3.82 8.55
N SER A 90 -3.60 3.25 8.39
CA SER A 90 -3.14 2.06 9.12
C SER A 90 -1.62 2.06 9.19
N LEU A 91 -1.06 1.38 10.19
CA LEU A 91 0.38 1.23 10.38
C LEU A 91 0.70 -0.20 10.81
N GLN A 92 1.66 -0.83 10.13
CA GLN A 92 2.17 -2.17 10.43
C GLN A 92 3.67 -2.09 10.71
N THR A 93 4.08 -2.39 11.94
CA THR A 93 5.49 -2.28 12.39
C THR A 93 6.20 -3.62 12.49
N VAL A 94 5.48 -4.73 12.33
CA VAL A 94 6.01 -6.10 12.38
C VAL A 94 6.01 -6.70 10.98
N GLY A 95 7.17 -7.22 10.56
CA GLY A 95 7.34 -7.88 9.28
C GLY A 95 7.21 -9.41 9.39
N PRO A 96 6.77 -10.10 8.31
CA PRO A 96 6.21 -9.53 7.08
C PRO A 96 4.79 -8.98 7.31
N ALA A 97 4.53 -7.76 6.84
CA ALA A 97 3.19 -7.17 6.94
C ALA A 97 2.30 -7.66 5.79
N ARG A 98 1.04 -7.98 6.10
CA ARG A 98 0.03 -8.39 5.11
C ARG A 98 -1.11 -7.39 5.10
N ILE A 99 -1.40 -6.80 3.95
CA ILE A 99 -2.45 -5.78 3.81
C ILE A 99 -3.43 -6.21 2.72
N ASN A 100 -4.69 -6.36 3.10
CA ASN A 100 -5.78 -6.64 2.16
C ASN A 100 -6.20 -5.38 1.42
N LEU A 101 -6.42 -5.51 0.12
CA LEU A 101 -6.98 -4.45 -0.73
C LEU A 101 -8.51 -4.53 -0.67
N THR A 102 -9.11 -3.75 0.22
CA THR A 102 -10.55 -3.85 0.54
C THR A 102 -11.43 -2.90 -0.26
N SER A 103 -10.85 -1.97 -1.01
CA SER A 103 -11.61 -0.94 -1.73
C SER A 103 -10.96 -0.59 -3.07
N PRO A 104 -11.76 -0.31 -4.11
CA PRO A 104 -11.23 0.11 -5.39
C PRO A 104 -10.62 1.52 -5.29
N GLY A 105 -9.75 1.84 -6.24
CA GLY A 105 -9.09 3.15 -6.34
C GLY A 105 -7.61 3.10 -5.96
N GLN A 106 -7.03 4.27 -5.72
CA GLN A 106 -5.62 4.39 -5.37
C GLN A 106 -5.40 4.13 -3.88
N ALA A 107 -4.46 3.24 -3.55
CA ALA A 107 -3.91 3.10 -2.21
C ALA A 107 -2.43 3.48 -2.19
N TYR A 108 -2.01 4.14 -1.12
CA TYR A 108 -0.68 4.72 -0.97
C TYR A 108 -0.01 4.17 0.28
N PHE A 109 1.22 3.68 0.12
CA PHE A 109 2.00 3.03 1.16
C PHE A 109 3.36 3.72 1.29
N ILE A 110 3.81 3.92 2.53
CA ILE A 110 5.13 4.49 2.82
C ILE A 110 5.80 3.74 3.97
N CYS A 111 7.13 3.77 4.02
CA CYS A 111 7.85 3.55 5.26
C CYS A 111 8.01 4.90 5.98
N THR A 112 7.68 4.93 7.27
CA THR A 112 7.66 6.16 8.09
C THR A 112 8.97 6.44 8.79
N PHE A 113 9.95 5.53 8.65
CA PHE A 113 11.25 5.64 9.31
C PHE A 113 12.13 6.69 8.62
N GLY A 114 12.50 7.74 9.37
CA GLY A 114 13.49 8.72 8.96
C GLY A 114 13.26 9.27 7.55
N GLN A 115 14.21 9.03 6.65
CA GLN A 115 14.16 9.48 5.25
C GLN A 115 13.79 8.35 4.26
N HIS A 116 13.34 7.18 4.74
CA HIS A 116 13.11 6.01 3.89
C HIS A 116 12.11 6.29 2.76
N CYS A 117 10.98 6.94 3.06
CA CYS A 117 10.00 7.33 2.04
C CYS A 117 10.61 8.27 0.99
N SER A 118 11.33 9.31 1.42
CA SER A 118 11.95 10.29 0.53
C SER A 118 13.04 9.68 -0.36
N LEU A 119 13.70 8.62 0.12
CA LEU A 119 14.66 7.81 -0.62
C LEU A 119 13.99 6.75 -1.51
N GLY A 120 12.66 6.77 -1.63
CA GLY A 120 11.91 5.95 -2.57
C GLY A 120 11.23 4.73 -1.97
N GLN A 121 11.27 4.50 -0.64
CA GLN A 121 10.52 3.43 0.01
C GLN A 121 9.04 3.79 0.17
N LYS A 122 8.35 3.84 -0.97
CA LYS A 122 6.94 4.20 -1.11
C LYS A 122 6.34 3.48 -2.32
N LEU A 123 5.06 3.14 -2.24
CA LEU A 123 4.33 2.40 -3.25
C LEU A 123 2.94 3.02 -3.46
N THR A 124 2.55 3.18 -4.72
CA THR A 124 1.16 3.43 -5.11
C THR A 124 0.64 2.22 -5.85
N VAL A 125 -0.57 1.77 -5.50
CA VAL A 125 -1.29 0.72 -6.25
C VAL A 125 -2.64 1.24 -6.72
N SER A 126 -3.06 0.81 -7.91
CA SER A 126 -4.38 1.09 -8.48
C SER A 126 -5.24 -0.16 -8.40
N VAL A 127 -6.17 -0.19 -7.45
CA VAL A 127 -7.03 -1.35 -7.19
C VAL A 127 -8.27 -1.27 -8.07
N SER A 128 -8.46 -2.26 -8.93
CA SER A 128 -9.69 -2.42 -9.68
C SER A 128 -10.81 -2.98 -8.81
N GLY A 129 -12.03 -2.43 -8.96
CA GLY A 129 -13.22 -3.03 -8.34
C GLY A 129 -13.52 -4.39 -8.96
N ALA A 130 -14.21 -5.26 -8.22
CA ALA A 130 -14.76 -6.49 -8.79
C ALA A 130 -15.54 -6.11 -10.05
N SER A 131 -15.12 -6.67 -11.19
CA SER A 131 -15.85 -6.52 -12.43
C SER A 131 -17.19 -7.21 -12.23
N THR A 132 -18.24 -6.47 -11.88
CA THR A 132 -19.57 -6.89 -12.29
C THR A 132 -19.50 -7.04 -13.81
N PRO A 133 -19.98 -8.15 -14.40
CA PRO A 133 -20.02 -8.28 -15.84
C PRO A 133 -20.74 -7.04 -16.38
N SER A 134 -20.04 -6.30 -17.25
CA SER A 134 -20.53 -5.06 -17.83
C SER A 134 -21.84 -5.37 -18.56
N THR A 135 -22.97 -4.99 -17.96
CA THR A 135 -24.20 -4.84 -18.72
C THR A 135 -23.94 -3.70 -19.70
N THR A 136 -23.98 -4.05 -20.99
CA THR A 136 -24.05 -3.17 -22.15
C THR A 136 -24.49 -1.74 -21.82
N PRO A 137 -23.76 -0.70 -22.24
CA PRO A 137 -24.20 0.68 -22.06
C PRO A 137 -25.61 0.88 -22.61
N ALA A 138 -26.53 1.34 -21.77
CA ALA A 138 -27.85 1.75 -22.22
C ALA A 138 -27.69 2.87 -23.27
N PRO A 139 -28.43 2.84 -24.39
CA PRO A 139 -28.38 3.90 -25.37
C PRO A 139 -28.81 5.24 -24.72
N PRO A 140 -28.25 6.38 -25.15
CA PRO A 140 -28.61 7.68 -24.60
C PRO A 140 -30.09 7.96 -24.86
N THR A 141 -30.86 8.12 -23.78
CA THR A 141 -32.26 8.56 -23.87
C THR A 141 -32.30 9.95 -24.49
N SER A 142 -33.00 10.06 -25.61
CA SER A 142 -33.20 11.29 -26.38
C SER A 142 -33.66 12.46 -25.51
N ALA A 143 -32.99 13.60 -25.69
CA ALA A 143 -33.32 14.87 -25.08
C ALA A 143 -34.75 15.33 -25.43
N PRO A 144 -35.52 15.91 -24.48
CA PRO A 144 -36.77 16.58 -24.80
C PRO A 144 -36.53 17.86 -25.63
N ALA A 145 -37.37 18.04 -26.66
CA ALA A 145 -37.39 19.18 -27.57
C ALA A 145 -37.68 20.53 -26.87
N PRO A 146 -37.25 21.67 -27.45
CA PRO A 146 -37.33 22.98 -26.80
C PRO A 146 -38.76 23.53 -26.79
N ALA A 147 -39.26 23.88 -25.61
CA ALA A 147 -40.49 24.65 -25.45
C ALA A 147 -40.22 26.14 -25.68
N LYS A 148 -41.12 26.75 -26.46
CA LYS A 148 -41.07 28.10 -27.01
C LYS A 148 -41.03 29.18 -25.93
N THR A 149 -40.23 30.21 -26.19
CA THR A 149 -40.22 31.53 -25.53
C THR A 149 -41.59 32.21 -25.64
N PRO A 150 -42.05 32.89 -24.57
CA PRO A 150 -42.49 34.28 -24.75
C PRO A 150 -41.71 35.31 -23.93
N ALA A 151 -41.78 36.55 -24.41
CA ALA A 151 -40.90 37.66 -24.15
C ALA A 151 -41.02 38.36 -22.77
N ALA A 152 -39.86 38.90 -22.36
CA ALA A 152 -39.61 40.18 -21.69
C ALA A 152 -40.63 40.73 -20.67
N ALA A 153 -40.19 40.78 -19.40
CA ALA A 153 -40.54 41.85 -18.46
C ALA A 153 -39.26 42.39 -17.80
N THR A 154 -39.18 43.72 -17.80
CA THR A 154 -38.07 44.60 -17.41
C THR A 154 -37.64 44.48 -15.93
N PRO A 155 -36.39 44.83 -15.56
CA PRO A 155 -35.83 44.58 -14.21
C PRO A 155 -36.33 45.58 -13.15
N ALA A 156 -36.61 45.07 -11.95
CA ALA A 156 -36.77 45.86 -10.72
C ALA A 156 -35.59 45.59 -9.74
N PRO A 157 -35.22 46.56 -8.89
CA PRO A 157 -33.85 46.79 -8.46
C PRO A 157 -33.34 45.89 -7.34
N ALA A 158 -32.01 45.72 -7.30
CA ALA A 158 -31.25 44.93 -6.35
C ALA A 158 -31.47 45.35 -4.88
N PRO A 159 -31.60 44.39 -3.95
CA PRO A 159 -31.49 44.65 -2.52
C PRO A 159 -30.08 45.10 -2.15
N LYS A 160 -29.97 46.30 -1.56
CA LYS A 160 -28.74 46.83 -0.99
C LYS A 160 -28.27 45.91 0.15
N THR A 161 -27.12 45.27 -0.01
CA THR A 161 -26.41 44.62 1.09
C THR A 161 -25.81 45.70 1.99
N PRO A 162 -26.03 45.67 3.32
CA PRO A 162 -25.32 46.56 4.24
C PRO A 162 -23.81 46.29 4.20
N ALA A 163 -23.05 47.37 3.97
CA ALA A 163 -21.61 47.38 4.10
C ALA A 163 -21.23 47.01 5.54
N GLY A 164 -20.53 45.89 5.70
CA GLY A 164 -19.87 45.54 6.95
C GLY A 164 -18.81 46.58 7.32
N PRO A 165 -18.61 46.89 8.61
CA PRO A 165 -17.67 47.91 9.05
C PRO A 165 -16.23 47.64 8.60
N ALA A 166 -15.55 48.73 8.23
CA ALA A 166 -14.17 48.80 7.79
C ALA A 166 -13.17 48.13 8.76
N PRO A 167 -12.04 47.60 8.24
CA PRO A 167 -10.96 47.09 9.08
C PRO A 167 -10.33 48.23 9.88
N THR A 168 -10.24 48.02 11.20
CA THR A 168 -9.46 48.86 12.12
C THR A 168 -7.98 48.84 11.72
N PRO A 169 -7.27 49.98 11.78
CA PRO A 169 -5.84 50.03 11.48
C PRO A 169 -5.03 49.19 12.48
N ALA A 170 -4.11 48.39 11.94
CA ALA A 170 -3.11 47.68 12.72
C ALA A 170 -2.28 48.67 13.54
N SER A 171 -2.30 48.52 14.87
CA SER A 171 -1.35 49.20 15.74
C SER A 171 0.04 48.60 15.50
N VAL A 172 0.91 49.43 14.94
CA VAL A 172 2.36 49.21 14.83
C VAL A 172 2.95 49.11 16.25
N PRO A 173 3.57 48.00 16.66
CA PRO A 173 4.43 48.01 17.83
C PRO A 173 5.75 48.70 17.48
N ALA A 174 6.16 49.63 18.35
CA ALA A 174 7.41 50.36 18.26
C ALA A 174 8.64 49.44 18.16
N PRO A 175 9.74 49.87 17.50
CA PRO A 175 10.97 49.12 17.47
C PRO A 175 11.56 48.98 18.88
N SER A 176 11.86 47.73 19.27
CA SER A 176 12.66 47.45 20.48
C SER A 176 14.03 48.13 20.36
N PRO A 177 14.56 48.74 21.46
CA PRO A 177 15.91 49.28 21.47
C PRO A 177 16.95 48.18 21.27
N ALA A 178 18.01 48.54 20.55
CA ALA A 178 19.17 47.72 20.25
C ALA A 178 19.76 47.02 21.48
N SER A 179 20.00 45.72 21.34
CA SER A 179 20.81 44.92 22.24
C SER A 179 22.21 45.53 22.37
N VAL A 180 22.56 45.92 23.59
CA VAL A 180 23.94 46.24 23.98
C VAL A 180 24.86 45.03 23.71
N PRO A 181 26.06 45.21 23.15
CA PRO A 181 27.03 44.13 23.07
C PRO A 181 27.60 43.85 24.47
N SER A 182 27.36 42.65 24.97
CA SER A 182 28.02 42.14 26.18
C SER A 182 29.46 41.79 25.83
N SER A 183 30.39 42.58 26.36
CA SER A 183 31.82 42.37 26.27
C SER A 183 32.21 41.04 26.91
N SER A 184 32.67 40.08 26.10
CA SER A 184 33.48 38.95 26.57
C SER A 184 34.89 39.44 26.93
N PRO A 185 35.41 39.12 28.12
CA PRO A 185 36.84 39.14 28.37
C PRO A 185 37.50 37.87 27.82
N ALA A 186 38.67 38.06 27.22
CA ALA A 186 39.56 37.07 26.63
C ALA A 186 40.18 36.11 27.67
N PRO A 187 40.91 35.06 27.23
CA PRO A 187 41.28 33.90 28.04
C PRO A 187 42.50 34.12 28.95
N GLY A 188 42.58 33.29 29.99
CA GLY A 188 43.48 33.45 31.15
C GLY A 188 44.98 33.20 30.91
N PRO A 189 45.76 33.10 32.01
CA PRO A 189 47.10 32.55 31.96
C PRO A 189 47.33 31.39 32.94
N GLY A 190 48.11 30.41 32.48
CA GLY A 190 49.19 29.83 33.29
C GLY A 190 48.85 28.62 34.16
N GLY A 191 49.30 27.44 33.71
CA GLY A 191 49.34 26.24 34.55
C GLY A 191 49.93 25.01 33.85
N ALA A 192 51.23 25.04 33.56
CA ALA A 192 52.07 23.85 33.36
C ALA A 192 53.42 24.12 34.05
N PRO A 193 54.27 23.12 34.41
CA PRO A 193 54.14 21.67 34.23
C PRO A 193 54.38 20.85 35.53
N THR A 194 54.03 19.56 35.53
CA THR A 194 54.67 18.57 36.42
C THR A 194 55.10 17.34 35.61
N PRO A 195 56.38 16.90 35.72
CA PRO A 195 56.88 15.67 35.12
C PRO A 195 57.15 14.59 36.17
N SER A 196 56.94 13.31 35.80
CA SER A 196 57.58 12.07 36.31
C SER A 196 56.58 10.92 36.15
N SER A 197 56.88 9.71 35.70
CA SER A 197 58.06 9.06 35.14
C SER A 197 57.57 7.74 34.53
N ALA A 198 58.19 7.30 33.43
CA ALA A 198 58.01 5.99 32.79
C ALA A 198 58.81 4.88 33.55
N PRO A 199 59.14 3.71 32.96
CA PRO A 199 58.32 2.55 32.55
C PRO A 199 58.84 1.22 33.18
N GLY A 200 58.13 0.09 33.00
CA GLY A 200 58.61 -1.22 33.47
C GLY A 200 57.86 -2.44 32.88
N PRO A 201 58.55 -3.43 32.25
CA PRO A 201 57.94 -4.50 31.42
C PRO A 201 58.06 -5.93 32.01
N GLY A 202 57.45 -6.91 31.33
CA GLY A 202 57.69 -8.35 31.46
C GLY A 202 56.47 -9.13 31.97
N GLY A 203 56.06 -10.28 31.44
CA GLY A 203 56.57 -11.17 30.41
C GLY A 203 55.55 -12.31 30.21
N THR A 204 55.58 -12.91 29.01
CA THR A 204 54.94 -14.15 28.51
C THR A 204 55.17 -15.38 29.41
N PRO A 205 54.56 -16.60 29.23
CA PRO A 205 54.08 -17.20 27.96
C PRO A 205 52.76 -18.03 28.01
N ALA A 206 52.27 -18.36 26.81
CA ALA A 206 51.35 -19.48 26.55
C ALA A 206 52.02 -20.84 26.86
N PRO A 207 51.24 -21.95 27.02
CA PRO A 207 51.01 -22.78 25.84
C PRO A 207 49.65 -23.51 25.76
N THR A 208 49.32 -23.80 24.50
CA THR A 208 48.67 -25.00 23.92
C THR A 208 47.14 -25.18 23.87
N PRO A 209 46.65 -25.71 22.71
CA PRO A 209 45.25 -25.92 22.40
C PRO A 209 44.81 -27.35 22.73
N THR A 210 43.52 -27.52 23.03
CA THR A 210 42.91 -28.86 23.05
C THR A 210 41.63 -28.84 22.23
N SER A 211 41.74 -29.38 21.03
CA SER A 211 40.62 -30.01 20.31
C SER A 211 40.47 -31.44 20.85
N PRO A 212 39.27 -32.02 20.80
CA PRO A 212 39.16 -33.18 19.93
C PRO A 212 37.89 -33.23 19.07
N SER A 213 38.09 -33.88 17.92
CA SER A 213 37.13 -34.41 16.95
C SER A 213 35.80 -34.91 17.50
N GLY A 214 34.73 -34.54 16.80
CA GLY A 214 33.47 -35.27 16.69
C GLY A 214 32.91 -35.10 15.29
N ALA A 215 32.71 -36.22 14.59
CA ALA A 215 32.44 -36.36 13.16
C ALA A 215 30.93 -36.17 12.81
N PRO A 216 30.49 -36.39 11.54
CA PRO A 216 29.43 -35.61 10.89
C PRO A 216 28.02 -36.13 11.16
N GLY A 217 27.09 -35.22 11.45
CA GLY A 217 25.66 -35.47 11.43
C GLY A 217 25.05 -34.87 10.16
N GLY A 218 24.73 -35.74 9.19
CA GLY A 218 23.90 -35.38 8.05
C GLY A 218 22.48 -35.02 8.53
N GLY A 219 22.05 -33.80 8.22
CA GLY A 219 20.67 -33.35 8.39
C GLY A 219 20.19 -32.78 7.08
N SER A 220 19.58 -33.63 6.26
CA SER A 220 18.83 -33.25 5.07
C SER A 220 17.79 -32.21 5.47
N SER A 221 18.01 -30.95 5.11
CA SER A 221 17.00 -29.91 5.23
C SER A 221 16.06 -30.06 4.05
N SER A 222 14.89 -30.62 4.36
CA SER A 222 13.74 -30.82 3.47
C SER A 222 13.42 -29.58 2.62
N PRO A 223 12.89 -29.77 1.40
CA PRO A 223 12.34 -28.66 0.62
C PRO A 223 11.14 -28.02 1.35
N PRO A 224 10.83 -26.74 1.08
CA PRO A 224 9.63 -26.11 1.61
C PRO A 224 8.38 -26.89 1.15
N PRO A 225 7.31 -26.95 1.96
CA PRO A 225 6.09 -27.61 1.54
C PRO A 225 5.55 -26.89 0.28
N SER A 226 5.42 -27.66 -0.81
CA SER A 226 4.56 -27.29 -1.91
C SER A 226 3.19 -26.94 -1.34
N SER A 227 2.78 -25.68 -1.51
CA SER A 227 1.42 -25.24 -1.29
C SER A 227 0.51 -26.02 -2.22
N ALA A 228 0.00 -27.16 -1.73
CA ALA A 228 -1.17 -27.79 -2.30
C ALA A 228 -2.35 -26.82 -2.14
N PRO A 229 -3.19 -26.63 -3.17
CA PRO A 229 -4.39 -25.84 -3.03
C PRO A 229 -5.30 -26.54 -2.03
N VAL A 230 -5.65 -25.83 -0.95
CA VAL A 230 -6.71 -26.21 -0.05
C VAL A 230 -8.03 -26.23 -0.82
N THR A 231 -8.42 -27.45 -1.16
CA THR A 231 -9.75 -27.97 -1.45
C THR A 231 -10.84 -26.93 -1.74
N ALA A 232 -11.05 -26.70 -3.03
CA ALA A 232 -12.33 -26.24 -3.58
C ALA A 232 -13.40 -27.34 -3.44
N THR A 233 -13.93 -27.55 -2.24
CA THR A 233 -14.99 -28.57 -2.01
C THR A 233 -16.40 -28.00 -2.02
N ALA A 234 -16.57 -26.67 -1.88
CA ALA A 234 -17.89 -26.06 -1.77
C ALA A 234 -18.58 -25.78 -3.11
N THR A 235 -17.83 -25.46 -4.17
CA THR A 235 -18.39 -25.13 -5.49
C THR A 235 -18.63 -26.36 -6.37
N ALA A 236 -17.78 -27.38 -6.25
CA ALA A 236 -17.97 -28.65 -6.95
C ALA A 236 -19.26 -29.38 -6.51
N THR A 237 -19.63 -29.31 -5.23
CA THR A 237 -20.87 -29.92 -4.73
C THR A 237 -22.13 -29.22 -5.25
N LEU A 238 -22.12 -27.89 -5.42
CA LEU A 238 -23.26 -27.16 -5.97
C LEU A 238 -23.48 -27.42 -7.47
N VAL A 239 -22.40 -27.51 -8.25
CA VAL A 239 -22.47 -27.84 -9.69
C VAL A 239 -22.91 -29.30 -9.90
N VAL A 240 -22.42 -30.23 -9.07
CA VAL A 240 -22.86 -31.64 -9.08
C VAL A 240 -24.32 -31.78 -8.60
N MET A 241 -24.76 -31.00 -7.61
CA MET A 241 -26.17 -30.96 -7.17
C MET A 241 -27.09 -30.43 -8.27
N LEU A 242 -26.71 -29.35 -8.97
CA LEU A 242 -27.49 -28.80 -10.08
C LEU A 242 -27.53 -29.75 -11.28
N LEU A 243 -26.42 -30.40 -11.63
CA LEU A 243 -26.39 -31.44 -12.67
C LEU A 243 -27.27 -32.63 -12.30
N SER A 244 -27.26 -33.08 -11.04
CA SER A 244 -28.12 -34.17 -10.56
C SER A 244 -29.61 -33.79 -10.58
N PHE A 245 -29.95 -32.53 -10.27
CA PHE A 245 -31.32 -32.04 -10.32
C PHE A 245 -31.85 -31.95 -11.75
N VAL A 246 -31.01 -31.56 -12.73
CA VAL A 246 -31.39 -31.48 -14.14
C VAL A 246 -31.58 -32.88 -14.75
N ILE A 247 -30.74 -33.85 -14.37
CA ILE A 247 -30.89 -35.26 -14.80
C ILE A 247 -32.15 -35.90 -14.20
N GLY A 248 -32.52 -35.54 -12.96
CA GLY A 248 -33.74 -36.03 -12.30
C GLY A 248 -35.05 -35.45 -12.85
N ILE A 249 -35.02 -34.30 -13.54
CA ILE A 249 -36.20 -33.68 -14.17
C ILE A 249 -36.44 -34.23 -15.59
N THR A 250 -35.48 -34.96 -16.17
CA THR A 250 -35.53 -35.48 -17.55
C THR A 250 -35.75 -36.99 -17.67
N CYS A 251 -36.03 -37.69 -16.56
CA CYS A 251 -36.54 -39.06 -16.54
C CYS A 251 -38.01 -39.07 -16.11
#